data_AF-A0A428UB46-F1
#
_entry.id   AF-A0A428UB46-F1
#
_cell.length_a   1.000
_cell.length_b   1.000
_cell.length_c   1.000
_cell.angle_alpha   90.00
_cell.angle_beta   90.00
_cell.angle_gamma   90.00
#
_symmetry.space_group_name_H-M   'P 1'
#
loop_
_entity.id
_entity.type
_entity.pdbx_description
1 polymer ?
#
loop_
_entity_poly.entity_id
_entity_poly.type
_entity_poly.pdbx_seq_one_letter_code
_entity_poly.pdbx_strand_id
1 'polypeptide(L)'
;MPSSELPSSAESLASLSQPRLACVLAPHIAITPEVTALEPGRHILWAAIEVFGRLWPASESVIESGPCRKRSGYSKSIAGCDQPGDPFEFGRLYDLKVQVLPTEKSSIVRVLQNQSFPISLNAGSSVLLLTQIQVDVNLGTRNGKQGNPQPQSDDLIEDLEAELGSSHVEYIEVRLSYRHSAFPTSRDNDIQAGGMLTMQSKVETVAMASVKLHNTMSPWSPPPPEPTPNPLLPLIERH
;
A
#
# COMPACT_ATOMS: atom_id res chain seq x y z
N MET A 1 -41.24 42.85 -44.07
CA MET A 1 -39.96 42.64 -44.78
C MET A 1 -39.28 43.99 -44.96
N PRO A 2 -37.96 44.14 -44.74
CA PRO A 2 -37.00 43.17 -44.23
C PRO A 2 -36.52 43.47 -42.80
N SER A 3 -36.07 42.39 -42.17
CA SER A 3 -35.36 42.32 -40.89
C SER A 3 -33.87 42.11 -41.21
N SER A 4 -32.98 42.67 -40.39
CA SER A 4 -31.52 42.39 -40.39
C SER A 4 -30.96 42.75 -39.00
N GLU A 5 -30.81 41.77 -38.10
CA GLU A 5 -29.55 41.09 -37.69
C GLU A 5 -28.60 41.99 -36.85
N LEU A 6 -28.64 41.89 -35.50
CA LEU A 6 -27.74 41.13 -34.57
C LEU A 6 -26.70 42.09 -33.91
N PRO A 7 -25.96 41.70 -32.86
CA PRO A 7 -26.37 41.37 -31.48
C PRO A 7 -25.73 42.34 -30.46
N SER A 8 -26.31 42.53 -29.26
CA SER A 8 -25.61 43.23 -28.17
C SER A 8 -25.41 42.31 -26.97
N SER A 9 -24.29 41.60 -27.02
CA SER A 9 -23.36 41.36 -25.92
C SER A 9 -23.97 41.00 -24.56
N ALA A 10 -24.39 39.74 -24.41
CA ALA A 10 -24.58 39.09 -23.12
C ALA A 10 -23.78 37.78 -23.08
N GLU A 11 -22.47 37.86 -23.35
CA GLU A 11 -21.55 36.75 -23.13
C GLU A 11 -20.33 37.27 -22.36
N SER A 12 -20.51 37.46 -21.06
CA SER A 12 -19.40 37.55 -20.13
C SER A 12 -19.87 37.02 -18.79
N LEU A 13 -19.02 36.19 -18.18
CA LEU A 13 -19.15 35.61 -16.84
C LEU A 13 -19.95 34.31 -16.72
N ALA A 14 -19.49 33.24 -17.37
CA ALA A 14 -19.72 31.88 -16.88
C ALA A 14 -18.63 30.88 -17.31
N SER A 15 -17.35 31.29 -17.37
CA SER A 15 -16.28 30.30 -17.18
C SER A 15 -16.17 30.03 -15.68
N LEU A 16 -17.10 29.25 -15.14
CA LEU A 16 -16.98 28.66 -13.82
C LEU A 16 -15.72 27.79 -13.83
N SER A 17 -14.60 28.38 -13.44
CA SER A 17 -13.38 27.64 -13.12
C SER A 17 -13.76 26.70 -11.98
N GLN A 18 -14.04 25.45 -12.31
CA GLN A 18 -14.22 24.40 -11.31
C GLN A 18 -13.02 24.46 -10.37
N PRO A 19 -13.23 24.45 -9.03
CA PRO A 19 -12.14 24.40 -8.10
C PRO A 19 -11.33 23.13 -8.40
N ARG A 20 -10.10 23.30 -8.88
CA ARG A 20 -9.17 22.19 -9.06
C ARG A 20 -8.95 21.60 -7.67
N LEU A 21 -9.39 20.36 -7.49
CA LEU A 21 -9.10 19.62 -6.27
C LEU A 21 -7.58 19.56 -6.11
N ALA A 22 -7.06 20.04 -4.98
CA ALA A 22 -5.66 19.90 -4.67
C ALA A 22 -5.36 18.40 -4.48
N CYS A 23 -4.64 17.81 -5.44
CA CYS A 23 -4.17 16.42 -5.40
C CYS A 23 -2.71 16.43 -4.88
N VAL A 24 -2.32 15.50 -4.00
CA VAL A 24 -0.94 15.32 -3.50
C VAL A 24 -0.45 13.92 -3.85
N LEU A 25 0.77 13.81 -4.37
CA LEU A 25 1.38 12.51 -4.66
C LEU A 25 1.87 11.83 -3.36
N ALA A 26 1.37 10.65 -3.05
CA ALA A 26 1.90 9.83 -1.96
C ALA A 26 2.20 8.42 -2.46
N PRO A 27 3.20 7.73 -1.89
CA PRO A 27 3.43 6.35 -2.24
C PRO A 27 2.33 5.46 -1.68
N HIS A 28 2.04 4.38 -2.40
CA HIS A 28 1.16 3.32 -1.96
C HIS A 28 1.90 1.99 -2.08
N ILE A 29 1.83 1.17 -1.04
CA ILE A 29 2.44 -0.16 -0.98
C ILE A 29 1.31 -1.19 -1.16
N ALA A 30 1.42 -2.03 -2.18
CA ALA A 30 0.55 -3.19 -2.37
C ALA A 30 1.37 -4.47 -2.24
N ILE A 31 0.95 -5.37 -1.36
CA ILE A 31 1.62 -6.65 -1.11
C ILE A 31 0.67 -7.77 -1.55
N THR A 32 1.11 -8.58 -2.49
CA THR A 32 0.34 -9.71 -3.03
C THR A 32 1.11 -11.00 -2.78
N PRO A 33 0.63 -11.88 -1.88
CA PRO A 33 1.22 -13.20 -1.70
C PRO A 33 0.85 -14.14 -2.86
N GLU A 34 1.70 -15.12 -3.12
CA GLU A 34 1.45 -16.22 -4.04
C GLU A 34 0.27 -17.09 -3.59
N VAL A 35 0.10 -17.22 -2.27
CA VAL A 35 -0.91 -18.06 -1.64
C VAL A 35 -1.92 -17.21 -0.87
N THR A 36 -3.19 -17.62 -0.92
CA THR A 36 -4.28 -16.93 -0.22
C THR A 36 -4.46 -17.40 1.22
N ALA A 37 -4.02 -18.61 1.53
CA ALA A 37 -4.02 -19.18 2.87
C ALA A 37 -2.84 -20.14 3.05
N LEU A 38 -2.36 -20.24 4.28
CA LEU A 38 -1.36 -21.22 4.70
C LEU A 38 -2.02 -22.32 5.53
N GLU A 39 -1.40 -23.49 5.53
CA GLU A 39 -1.68 -24.53 6.50
C GLU A 39 -0.70 -24.42 7.68
N PRO A 40 -0.91 -25.19 8.75
CA PRO A 40 0.07 -25.32 9.81
C PRO A 40 1.35 -26.00 9.31
N GLY A 41 2.49 -25.45 9.71
CA GLY A 41 3.82 -25.96 9.37
C GLY A 41 4.72 -24.88 8.79
N ARG A 42 5.82 -25.34 8.16
CA ARG A 42 6.84 -24.49 7.57
C ARG A 42 6.60 -24.38 6.07
N HIS A 43 6.36 -23.15 5.61
CA HIS A 43 6.05 -22.85 4.21
C HIS A 43 7.08 -21.91 3.62
N ILE A 44 7.33 -22.04 2.31
CA ILE A 44 8.07 -21.06 1.52
C ILE A 44 7.07 -20.50 0.50
N LEU A 45 6.92 -19.19 0.47
CA LEU A 45 6.00 -18.51 -0.44
C LEU A 45 6.69 -17.29 -1.06
N TRP A 46 6.23 -16.93 -2.26
CA TRP A 46 6.60 -15.66 -2.87
C TRP A 46 5.58 -14.57 -2.53
N ALA A 47 6.04 -13.32 -2.44
CA ALA A 47 5.19 -12.15 -2.36
C ALA A 47 5.71 -11.05 -3.29
N ALA A 48 4.81 -10.47 -4.07
CA ALA A 48 5.05 -9.27 -4.84
C ALA A 48 4.78 -8.03 -3.98
N ILE A 49 5.73 -7.10 -3.98
CA ILE A 49 5.63 -5.79 -3.33
C ILE A 49 5.66 -4.76 -4.45
N GLU A 50 4.50 -4.19 -4.78
CA GLU A 50 4.39 -3.08 -5.73
C GLU A 50 4.33 -1.76 -4.95
N VAL A 51 5.29 -0.86 -5.22
CA VAL A 51 5.27 0.51 -4.70
C VAL A 51 4.97 1.44 -5.86
N PHE A 52 3.94 2.26 -5.73
CA PHE A 52 3.54 3.17 -6.79
C PHE A 52 3.09 4.53 -6.28
N GLY A 53 3.29 5.56 -7.11
CA GLY A 53 2.85 6.91 -6.82
C GLY A 53 1.35 7.07 -7.09
N ARG A 54 0.56 7.30 -6.03
CA ARG A 54 -0.89 7.56 -6.11
C ARG A 54 -1.18 9.01 -5.75
N LEU A 55 -2.07 9.65 -6.52
CA LEU A 55 -2.61 10.96 -6.18
C LEU A 55 -3.73 10.81 -5.15
N TRP A 56 -3.63 11.58 -4.08
CA TRP A 56 -4.64 11.66 -3.03
C TRP A 56 -5.24 13.07 -3.01
N PRO A 57 -6.57 13.22 -2.91
CA PRO A 57 -7.18 14.52 -2.71
C PRO A 57 -6.78 15.05 -1.34
N ALA A 58 -6.38 16.32 -1.25
CA ALA A 58 -5.98 17.01 -0.02
C ALA A 58 -7.18 17.39 0.88
N SER A 59 -8.34 16.75 0.70
CA SER A 59 -9.57 17.04 1.46
C SER A 59 -9.70 16.09 2.66
N GLU A 60 -10.13 16.62 3.81
CA GLU A 60 -10.30 15.90 5.08
C GLU A 60 -11.46 14.88 5.12
N SER A 61 -12.09 14.53 3.99
CA SER A 61 -13.15 13.52 4.01
C SER A 61 -12.57 12.12 4.15
N VAL A 62 -12.84 11.49 5.30
CA VAL A 62 -12.58 10.08 5.61
C VAL A 62 -12.93 9.21 4.40
N ILE A 63 -11.92 8.57 3.80
CA ILE A 63 -12.13 7.59 2.74
C ILE A 63 -12.51 6.28 3.43
N GLU A 64 -13.79 5.94 3.44
CA GLU A 64 -14.26 4.64 3.93
C GLU A 64 -13.66 3.52 3.07
N SER A 65 -12.91 2.63 3.70
CA SER A 65 -12.36 1.41 3.11
C SER A 65 -13.48 0.40 2.84
N GLY A 66 -14.18 0.53 1.72
CA GLY A 66 -15.14 -0.47 1.24
C GLY A 66 -14.47 -1.67 0.55
N PRO A 67 -15.09 -2.87 0.55
CA PRO A 67 -14.51 -4.08 -0.06
C PRO A 67 -14.28 -3.89 -1.56
N CYS A 68 -13.05 -4.15 -1.97
CA CYS A 68 -12.54 -3.97 -3.33
C CYS A 68 -13.27 -4.90 -4.31
N ARG A 69 -14.33 -4.40 -4.95
CA ARG A 69 -14.95 -5.08 -6.10
C ARG A 69 -13.96 -5.04 -7.26
N LYS A 70 -13.49 -6.21 -7.68
CA LYS A 70 -12.70 -6.46 -8.90
C LYS A 70 -13.22 -5.57 -10.06
N ARG A 71 -12.48 -4.51 -10.37
CA ARG A 71 -12.62 -3.77 -11.63
C ARG A 71 -11.30 -3.90 -12.37
N SER A 72 -11.34 -4.73 -13.40
CA SER A 72 -10.35 -4.80 -14.47
C SER A 72 -9.95 -3.41 -14.97
N GLY A 73 -8.66 -3.23 -15.25
CA GLY A 73 -8.13 -2.26 -16.20
C GLY A 73 -8.31 -0.79 -15.83
N TYR A 74 -7.19 -0.13 -15.49
CA TYR A 74 -7.07 1.29 -15.17
C TYR A 74 -7.88 1.69 -13.93
N SER A 75 -7.18 2.14 -12.87
CA SER A 75 -7.86 2.92 -11.83
C SER A 75 -8.48 4.12 -12.52
N LYS A 76 -9.79 4.08 -12.75
CA LYS A 76 -10.56 5.28 -13.08
C LYS A 76 -10.22 6.27 -11.97
N SER A 77 -9.52 7.32 -12.39
CA SER A 77 -9.17 8.46 -11.58
C SER A 77 -10.38 8.93 -10.79
N ILE A 78 -10.14 9.36 -9.57
CA ILE A 78 -11.11 10.12 -8.80
C ILE A 78 -11.55 11.27 -9.72
N ALA A 79 -12.83 11.27 -10.07
CA ALA A 79 -13.40 12.16 -11.09
C ALA A 79 -12.97 13.61 -10.84
N GLY A 80 -12.01 14.09 -11.63
CA GLY A 80 -11.44 15.44 -11.49
C GLY A 80 -9.94 15.57 -11.81
N CYS A 81 -9.11 14.55 -11.54
CA CYS A 81 -7.65 14.59 -11.80
C CYS A 81 -7.27 13.83 -13.11
N ASP A 82 -8.12 13.85 -14.15
CA ASP A 82 -7.97 13.14 -15.45
C ASP A 82 -7.48 14.00 -16.63
N GLN A 83 -7.12 15.26 -16.40
CA GLN A 83 -6.48 16.07 -17.44
C GLN A 83 -4.99 15.69 -17.55
N PRO A 84 -4.41 15.62 -18.77
CA PRO A 84 -2.96 15.54 -18.95
C PRO A 84 -2.33 16.87 -18.51
N GLY A 85 -2.22 17.05 -17.19
CA GLY A 85 -1.45 18.10 -16.55
C GLY A 85 0.02 17.72 -16.46
N ASP A 86 0.86 18.68 -16.06
CA ASP A 86 2.27 18.42 -15.79
C ASP A 86 2.40 17.33 -14.70
N PRO A 87 3.13 16.22 -14.91
CA PRO A 87 3.34 15.20 -13.87
C PRO A 87 3.98 15.75 -12.59
N PHE A 88 4.53 16.97 -12.62
CA PHE A 88 5.07 17.66 -11.45
C PHE A 88 4.07 18.57 -10.72
N GLU A 89 2.86 18.76 -11.24
CA GLU A 89 1.82 19.62 -10.61
C GLU A 89 1.45 19.13 -9.20
N PHE A 90 1.62 17.83 -8.92
CA PHE A 90 1.22 17.19 -7.66
C PHE A 90 2.41 16.81 -6.75
N GLY A 91 3.62 17.27 -7.08
CA GLY A 91 4.85 16.97 -6.37
C GLY A 91 5.58 15.72 -6.85
N ARG A 92 6.76 15.46 -6.27
CA ARG A 92 7.65 14.34 -6.61
C ARG A 92 8.09 13.58 -5.36
N LEU A 93 8.06 12.26 -5.44
CA LEU A 93 8.69 11.36 -4.47
C LEU A 93 10.12 11.06 -4.93
N TYR A 94 11.10 11.31 -4.08
CA TYR A 94 12.51 11.10 -4.42
C TYR A 94 13.27 10.55 -3.22
N ASP A 95 14.49 10.05 -3.47
CA ASP A 95 15.30 9.34 -2.48
C ASP A 95 14.53 8.18 -1.82
N LEU A 96 13.69 7.51 -2.62
CA LEU A 96 12.81 6.45 -2.16
C LEU A 96 13.64 5.19 -1.93
N LYS A 97 13.50 4.60 -0.75
CA LYS A 97 14.18 3.37 -0.33
C LYS A 97 13.14 2.42 0.26
N VAL A 98 13.13 1.19 -0.26
CA VAL A 98 12.29 0.11 0.24
C VAL A 98 13.15 -0.81 1.08
N GLN A 99 12.69 -1.10 2.29
CA GLN A 99 13.24 -2.13 3.15
C GLN A 99 12.17 -3.18 3.38
N VAL A 100 12.58 -4.43 3.27
CA VAL A 100 11.72 -5.59 3.49
C VAL A 100 12.25 -6.28 4.73
N LEU A 101 11.41 -6.41 5.75
CA LEU A 101 11.78 -6.94 7.07
C LEU A 101 10.94 -8.18 7.39
N PRO A 102 11.55 -9.21 8.02
CA PRO A 102 10.80 -10.35 8.53
C PRO A 102 10.01 -9.98 9.78
N THR A 103 8.98 -10.77 10.05
CA THR A 103 8.23 -10.80 11.31
C THR A 103 8.77 -11.89 12.24
N GLU A 104 8.24 -11.99 13.46
CA GLU A 104 8.66 -13.02 14.42
C GLU A 104 8.46 -14.46 13.92
N LYS A 105 7.44 -14.68 13.09
CA LYS A 105 7.06 -15.98 12.52
C LYS A 105 7.60 -16.21 11.12
N SER A 106 8.50 -15.36 10.63
CA SER A 106 9.01 -15.44 9.26
C SER A 106 10.49 -15.11 9.13
N SER A 107 11.06 -15.49 7.99
CA SER A 107 12.40 -15.09 7.58
C SER A 107 12.44 -14.81 6.08
N ILE A 108 13.24 -13.81 5.69
CA ILE A 108 13.43 -13.45 4.29
C ILE A 108 14.52 -14.35 3.72
N VAL A 109 14.16 -15.16 2.73
CA VAL A 109 15.09 -16.04 2.01
C VAL A 109 15.79 -15.28 0.90
N ARG A 110 15.02 -14.47 0.15
CA ARG A 110 15.53 -13.74 -1.02
C ARG A 110 14.67 -12.53 -1.33
N VAL A 111 15.29 -11.45 -1.80
CA VAL A 111 14.61 -10.32 -2.44
C VAL A 111 15.16 -10.17 -3.85
N LEU A 112 14.27 -10.15 -4.85
CA LEU A 112 14.56 -9.87 -6.24
C LEU A 112 13.99 -8.49 -6.58
N GLN A 113 14.82 -7.64 -7.16
CA GLN A 113 14.44 -6.29 -7.58
C GLN A 113 15.09 -5.98 -8.92
N ASN A 114 14.32 -5.36 -9.83
CA ASN A 114 14.84 -4.92 -11.13
C ASN A 114 15.52 -3.55 -11.04
N GLN A 115 15.01 -2.69 -10.15
CA GLN A 115 15.48 -1.31 -9.99
C GLN A 115 16.42 -1.18 -8.78
N SER A 116 17.50 -0.41 -8.93
CA SER A 116 18.41 -0.10 -7.83
C SER A 116 17.96 1.14 -7.06
N PHE A 117 17.79 1.01 -5.75
CA PHE A 117 17.47 2.14 -4.87
C PHE A 117 18.71 3.03 -4.57
N PRO A 118 18.52 4.33 -4.31
CA PRO A 118 17.24 5.04 -4.24
C PRO A 118 16.67 5.42 -5.60
N ILE A 119 15.34 5.44 -5.72
CA ILE A 119 14.64 5.84 -6.95
C ILE A 119 13.75 7.08 -6.74
N SER A 120 13.23 7.64 -7.82
CA SER A 120 12.15 8.64 -7.78
C SER A 120 10.88 8.05 -8.37
N LEU A 121 9.73 8.33 -7.75
CA LEU A 121 8.42 7.93 -8.26
C LEU A 121 7.59 9.17 -8.61
N ASN A 122 6.99 9.13 -9.79
CA ASN A 122 6.00 10.10 -10.26
C ASN A 122 4.59 9.50 -10.17
N ALA A 123 3.56 10.32 -10.35
CA ALA A 123 2.19 9.85 -10.46
C ALA A 123 2.05 8.77 -11.56
N GLY A 124 1.43 7.64 -11.22
CA GLY A 124 1.22 6.53 -12.14
C GLY A 124 2.46 5.65 -12.42
N SER A 125 3.64 6.01 -11.90
CA SER A 125 4.83 5.16 -11.95
C SER A 125 4.81 4.13 -10.82
N SER A 126 5.35 2.94 -11.08
CA SER A 126 5.45 1.87 -10.09
C SER A 126 6.80 1.14 -10.16
N VAL A 127 7.16 0.49 -9.07
CA VAL A 127 8.31 -0.43 -8.94
C VAL A 127 7.82 -1.73 -8.31
N LEU A 128 8.35 -2.85 -8.78
CA LEU A 128 8.05 -4.19 -8.27
C LEU A 128 9.28 -4.81 -7.62
N LEU A 129 9.09 -5.39 -6.44
CA LEU A 129 10.02 -6.31 -5.81
C LEU A 129 9.32 -7.66 -5.64
N LEU A 130 10.05 -8.75 -5.82
CA LEU A 130 9.60 -10.10 -5.51
C LEU A 130 10.41 -10.62 -4.34
N THR A 131 9.75 -10.97 -3.24
CA THR A 131 10.40 -11.50 -2.05
C THR A 131 9.99 -12.95 -1.86
N GLN A 132 10.97 -13.81 -1.59
CA GLN A 132 10.75 -15.17 -1.12
C GLN A 132 10.86 -15.18 0.40
N ILE A 133 9.78 -15.60 1.06
CA ILE A 133 9.64 -15.62 2.51
C ILE A 133 9.45 -17.06 2.95
N GLN A 134 10.10 -17.42 4.04
CA GLN A 134 9.79 -18.63 4.78
C GLN A 134 8.95 -18.25 6.00
N VAL A 135 7.80 -18.88 6.16
CA VAL A 135 6.88 -18.66 7.28
C VAL A 135 6.78 -19.95 8.08
N ASP A 136 6.89 -19.83 9.40
CA ASP A 136 6.72 -20.95 10.33
C ASP A 136 5.43 -20.75 11.11
N VAL A 137 4.43 -21.57 10.80
CA VAL A 137 3.12 -21.54 11.45
C VAL A 137 2.99 -22.72 12.39
N ASN A 138 3.21 -22.45 13.67
CA ASN A 138 2.90 -23.42 14.70
C ASN A 138 1.40 -23.33 15.02
N LEU A 139 0.64 -24.40 14.76
CA LEU A 139 -0.61 -24.62 15.49
C LEU A 139 -0.24 -24.61 16.97
N GLY A 140 -0.98 -23.84 17.77
CA GLY A 140 -0.83 -23.82 19.21
C GLY A 140 -1.00 -25.23 19.77
N THR A 141 0.08 -26.01 19.81
CA THR A 141 0.18 -27.16 20.69
C THR A 141 0.38 -26.52 22.04
N ARG A 142 -0.72 -26.13 22.67
CA ARG A 142 -0.71 -25.65 24.04
C ARG A 142 -0.23 -26.83 24.85
N ASN A 143 1.08 -26.86 25.10
CA ASN A 143 1.67 -27.70 26.13
C ASN A 143 0.75 -27.56 27.33
N GLY A 144 0.19 -28.68 27.77
CA GLY A 144 -0.65 -28.75 28.96
C GLY A 144 0.15 -28.29 30.16
N LYS A 145 0.30 -26.98 30.32
CA LYS A 145 0.68 -26.37 31.59
C LYS A 145 -0.57 -26.48 32.44
N GLN A 146 -0.63 -27.61 33.15
CA GLN A 146 -1.40 -27.75 34.38
C GLN A 146 -1.24 -26.48 35.21
N GLY A 147 -2.39 -25.87 35.55
CA GLY A 147 -2.49 -24.68 36.38
C GLY A 147 -3.22 -23.58 35.63
N ASN A 148 -4.53 -23.45 35.88
CA ASN A 148 -5.38 -22.36 35.38
C ASN A 148 -4.74 -20.98 35.65
N PRO A 149 -4.42 -20.19 34.61
CA PRO A 149 -4.91 -18.83 34.56
C PRO A 149 -6.25 -18.84 33.81
N GLN A 150 -7.20 -18.07 34.31
CA GLN A 150 -8.45 -17.81 33.61
C GLN A 150 -8.12 -17.26 32.21
N PRO A 151 -8.64 -17.85 31.12
CA PRO A 151 -8.33 -17.38 29.77
C PRO A 151 -8.74 -15.92 29.63
N GLN A 152 -7.83 -15.08 29.12
CA GLN A 152 -8.14 -13.69 28.84
C GLN A 152 -9.06 -13.61 27.61
N SER A 153 -9.80 -12.52 27.45
CA SER A 153 -10.71 -12.34 26.30
C SER A 153 -10.00 -12.55 24.97
N ASP A 154 -8.76 -12.11 24.89
CA ASP A 154 -7.96 -12.12 23.67
C ASP A 154 -7.54 -13.55 23.30
N ASP A 155 -7.23 -14.39 24.30
CA ASP A 155 -6.96 -15.82 24.11
C ASP A 155 -8.19 -16.55 23.53
N LEU A 156 -9.38 -16.22 24.05
CA LEU A 156 -10.63 -16.82 23.58
C LEU A 156 -10.98 -16.36 22.16
N ILE A 157 -10.71 -15.09 21.84
CA ILE A 157 -10.91 -14.55 20.49
C ILE A 157 -9.97 -15.24 19.51
N GLU A 158 -8.69 -15.40 19.86
CA GLU A 158 -7.72 -16.10 19.02
C GLU A 158 -8.12 -17.57 18.79
N ASP A 159 -8.57 -18.27 19.85
CA ASP A 159 -9.07 -19.65 19.75
C ASP A 159 -10.27 -19.74 18.81
N LEU A 160 -11.22 -18.80 18.93
CA LEU A 160 -12.39 -18.73 18.04
C LEU A 160 -11.99 -18.43 16.59
N GLU A 161 -11.06 -17.50 16.36
CA GLU A 161 -10.56 -17.19 15.02
C GLU A 161 -9.84 -18.39 14.39
N ALA A 162 -9.10 -19.16 15.20
CA ALA A 162 -8.46 -20.39 14.75
C ALA A 162 -9.48 -21.48 14.41
N GLU A 163 -10.55 -21.62 15.20
CA GLU A 163 -11.62 -22.59 14.92
C GLU A 163 -12.43 -22.18 13.67
N LEU A 164 -12.75 -20.89 13.52
CA LEU A 164 -13.48 -20.38 12.36
C LEU A 164 -12.61 -20.26 11.10
N GLY A 165 -11.30 -20.52 11.22
CA GLY A 165 -10.35 -20.37 10.13
C GLY A 165 -10.26 -18.93 9.63
N SER A 166 -10.44 -17.95 10.52
CA SER A 166 -10.26 -16.51 10.27
C SER A 166 -8.97 -15.97 10.88
N SER A 167 -8.13 -16.83 11.45
CA SER A 167 -6.80 -16.46 11.95
C SER A 167 -5.88 -16.02 10.80
N HIS A 168 -4.95 -15.12 11.10
CA HIS A 168 -3.96 -14.62 10.16
C HIS A 168 -2.56 -14.67 10.78
N VAL A 169 -1.55 -14.88 9.94
CA VAL A 169 -0.14 -14.79 10.32
C VAL A 169 0.53 -13.65 9.57
N GLU A 170 1.12 -12.73 10.33
CA GLU A 170 1.96 -11.68 9.78
C GLU A 170 3.28 -12.28 9.29
N TYR A 171 3.67 -11.97 8.06
CA TYR A 171 4.83 -12.60 7.42
C TYR A 171 5.84 -11.61 6.84
N ILE A 172 5.49 -10.33 6.71
CA ILE A 172 6.43 -9.34 6.18
C ILE A 172 6.03 -7.92 6.59
N GLU A 173 7.04 -7.12 6.91
CA GLU A 173 6.89 -5.68 7.10
C GLU A 173 7.68 -4.95 6.01
N VAL A 174 7.03 -4.05 5.30
CA VAL A 174 7.65 -3.23 4.25
C VAL A 174 7.74 -1.80 4.74
N ARG A 175 8.97 -1.29 4.88
CA ARG A 175 9.25 0.10 5.22
C ARG A 175 9.69 0.86 4.00
N LEU A 176 9.00 1.96 3.74
CA LEU A 176 9.27 2.87 2.65
C LEU A 176 9.72 4.21 3.21
N SER A 177 10.96 4.59 2.95
CA SER A 177 11.49 5.88 3.36
C SER A 177 11.69 6.75 2.11
N TYR A 178 11.16 7.97 2.11
CA TYR A 178 11.23 8.86 0.95
C TYR A 178 11.25 10.32 1.37
N ARG A 179 11.55 11.19 0.41
CA ARG A 179 11.39 12.64 0.50
C ARG A 179 10.33 13.10 -0.51
N HIS A 180 9.61 14.14 -0.13
CA HIS A 180 8.54 14.71 -0.95
C HIS A 180 8.81 16.19 -1.21
N SER A 181 8.59 16.66 -2.44
CA SER A 181 8.88 18.04 -2.84
C SER A 181 8.04 19.10 -2.13
N ALA A 182 6.87 18.72 -1.61
CA ALA A 182 6.04 19.59 -0.78
C ALA A 182 6.63 19.94 0.60
N PHE A 183 7.69 19.25 1.05
CA PHE A 183 8.37 19.63 2.29
C PHE A 183 9.60 20.50 1.98
N PRO A 184 9.71 21.69 2.60
CA PRO A 184 10.82 22.60 2.35
C PRO A 184 12.13 22.00 2.86
N THR A 185 13.23 22.26 2.14
CA THR A 185 14.59 22.05 2.63
C THR A 185 15.17 23.43 2.97
N SER A 186 15.31 23.76 4.25
CA SER A 186 16.00 25.00 4.64
C SER A 186 17.49 24.75 4.78
N ARG A 187 18.27 25.62 4.16
CA ARG A 187 19.70 25.78 4.44
C ARG A 187 19.84 27.18 5.01
N ASP A 188 20.09 27.25 6.30
CA ASP A 188 20.38 28.53 6.91
C ASP A 188 21.81 28.92 6.55
N ASN A 189 21.92 29.97 5.74
CA ASN A 189 23.19 30.56 5.32
C ASN A 189 23.49 31.83 6.13
N ASP A 190 22.81 32.11 7.26
CA ASP A 190 23.11 33.27 8.09
C ASP A 190 24.49 33.12 8.76
N ILE A 191 25.47 33.64 8.02
CA ILE A 191 26.85 33.88 8.42
C ILE A 191 26.82 34.99 9.48
N GLN A 192 26.56 34.62 10.73
CA GLN A 192 26.99 35.41 11.89
C GLN A 192 27.16 34.60 13.19
N ALA A 193 26.72 33.33 13.24
CA ALA A 193 26.91 32.49 14.42
C ALA A 193 27.28 31.04 14.07
N GLY A 194 28.38 30.83 13.32
CA GLY A 194 29.24 29.63 13.38
C GLY A 194 28.66 28.22 13.20
N GLY A 195 27.36 28.05 12.92
CA GLY A 195 26.69 26.75 12.85
C GLY A 195 25.78 26.69 11.63
N MET A 196 26.12 25.83 10.67
CA MET A 196 25.27 25.55 9.52
C MET A 196 24.16 24.59 9.94
N LEU A 197 22.92 25.09 10.04
CA LEU A 197 21.74 24.27 10.30
C LEU A 197 21.08 23.90 8.97
N THR A 198 21.13 22.62 8.60
CA THR A 198 20.39 22.09 7.45
C THR A 198 19.18 21.30 7.94
N MET A 199 17.97 21.74 7.60
CA MET A 199 16.74 21.02 7.92
C MET A 199 16.21 20.29 6.68
N GLN A 200 15.97 18.98 6.80
CA GLN A 200 15.37 18.17 5.74
C GLN A 200 14.29 17.25 6.34
N SER A 201 13.11 17.27 5.73
CA SER A 201 12.04 16.34 6.09
C SER A 201 12.20 15.02 5.32
N LYS A 202 11.93 13.93 6.02
CA LYS A 202 11.91 12.58 5.48
C LYS A 202 10.66 11.89 6.02
N VAL A 203 9.93 11.21 5.14
CA VAL A 203 8.70 10.50 5.49
C VAL A 203 8.97 9.00 5.44
N GLU A 204 8.38 8.28 6.38
CA GLU A 204 8.37 6.82 6.42
C GLU A 204 6.93 6.33 6.33
N THR A 205 6.71 5.32 5.48
CA THR A 205 5.43 4.62 5.34
C THR A 205 5.70 3.14 5.59
N VAL A 206 4.93 2.55 6.50
CA VAL A 206 5.07 1.14 6.89
C VAL A 206 3.80 0.39 6.49
N ALA A 207 3.97 -0.77 5.87
CA ALA A 207 2.90 -1.69 5.56
C ALA A 207 3.23 -3.07 6.15
N MET A 208 2.30 -3.62 6.91
CA MET A 208 2.36 -5.00 7.42
C MET A 208 1.50 -5.89 6.53
N ALA A 209 2.03 -7.04 6.12
CA ALA A 209 1.25 -8.04 5.40
C ALA A 209 1.03 -9.28 6.24
N SER A 210 -0.21 -9.75 6.22
CA SER A 210 -0.64 -10.98 6.84
C SER A 210 -1.29 -11.91 5.81
N VAL A 211 -1.22 -13.21 6.06
CA VAL A 211 -1.84 -14.24 5.23
C VAL A 211 -2.75 -15.08 6.12
N LYS A 212 -3.88 -15.51 5.55
CA LYS A 212 -4.87 -16.30 6.26
C LYS A 212 -4.29 -17.66 6.67
N LEU A 213 -4.63 -18.14 7.86
CA LEU A 213 -4.33 -19.49 8.30
C LEU A 213 -5.57 -20.37 8.13
N HIS A 214 -5.44 -21.43 7.36
CA HIS A 214 -6.48 -22.44 7.20
C HIS A 214 -6.31 -23.54 8.24
N ASN A 215 -7.37 -23.84 8.98
CA ASN A 215 -7.39 -24.91 9.96
C ASN A 215 -8.15 -26.13 9.41
N THR A 216 -7.41 -27.05 8.82
CA THR A 216 -7.95 -28.29 8.22
C THR A 216 -8.61 -29.22 9.24
N MET A 217 -8.31 -29.06 10.52
CA MET A 217 -8.88 -29.86 11.61
C MET A 217 -10.20 -29.30 12.14
N SER A 218 -10.55 -28.07 11.79
CA SER A 218 -11.81 -27.47 12.21
C SER A 218 -12.90 -27.69 11.15
N PRO A 219 -14.07 -28.22 11.54
CA PRO A 219 -15.22 -28.34 10.63
C PRO A 219 -15.81 -26.97 10.23
N TRP A 220 -15.45 -25.90 10.94
CA TRP A 220 -15.93 -24.54 10.71
C TRP A 220 -15.01 -23.72 9.80
N SER A 221 -13.82 -24.24 9.49
CA SER A 221 -12.93 -23.58 8.57
C SER A 221 -13.47 -23.64 7.14
N PRO A 222 -13.45 -22.52 6.40
CA PRO A 222 -13.91 -22.51 5.02
C PRO A 222 -13.03 -23.43 4.18
N PRO A 223 -13.59 -24.14 3.18
CA PRO A 223 -12.83 -25.05 2.35
C PRO A 223 -11.67 -24.32 1.67
N PRO A 224 -10.56 -25.02 1.37
CA PRO A 224 -9.45 -24.45 0.62
C PRO A 224 -9.97 -23.81 -0.68
N PRO A 225 -9.50 -22.60 -1.02
CA PRO A 225 -9.89 -21.97 -2.27
C PRO A 225 -9.46 -22.84 -3.45
N GLU A 226 -10.29 -22.88 -4.49
CA GLU A 226 -9.96 -23.57 -5.74
C GLU A 226 -8.61 -23.09 -6.30
N PRO A 227 -7.86 -23.95 -7.02
CA PRO A 227 -6.59 -23.59 -7.61
C PRO A 227 -6.79 -22.41 -8.59
N THR A 228 -6.39 -21.23 -8.14
CA THR A 228 -6.41 -20.01 -8.94
C THR A 228 -5.07 -19.83 -9.65
N PRO A 229 -5.04 -19.21 -10.83
CA PRO A 229 -3.79 -18.89 -11.49
C PRO A 229 -2.92 -18.03 -10.57
N ASN A 230 -1.60 -18.24 -10.60
CA ASN A 230 -0.67 -17.57 -9.71
C ASN A 230 -0.83 -16.03 -9.82
N PRO A 231 -1.21 -15.35 -8.72
CA PRO A 231 -1.54 -13.92 -8.75
C PRO A 231 -0.32 -13.03 -9.03
N LEU A 232 0.89 -13.58 -8.95
CA LEU A 232 2.13 -12.86 -9.21
C LEU A 232 2.41 -12.71 -10.71
N LEU A 233 1.94 -13.62 -11.57
CA LEU A 233 2.28 -13.60 -13.00
C LEU A 233 1.83 -12.31 -13.71
N PRO A 234 0.57 -11.83 -13.57
CA PRO A 234 0.17 -10.57 -14.17
C PRO A 234 0.94 -9.34 -13.65
N LEU A 235 1.45 -9.41 -12.41
CA LEU A 235 2.27 -8.34 -11.84
C LEU A 235 3.66 -8.33 -12.47
N ILE A 236 4.26 -9.51 -12.65
CA ILE A 236 5.57 -9.66 -13.29
C ILE A 236 5.53 -9.22 -14.74
N GLU A 237 4.50 -9.61 -15.50
CA GLU A 237 4.36 -9.25 -16.93
C GLU A 237 4.19 -7.74 -17.16
N ARG A 238 3.72 -6.99 -16.15
CA ARG A 238 3.51 -5.55 -16.23
C ARG A 238 4.80 -4.74 -16.03
N HIS A 239 5.84 -5.32 -15.45
CA HIS A 239 7.08 -4.63 -15.01
C HIS A 239 8.32 -5.12 -15.76
#